data_AF-A0A9E6X2S5-F1
#
_entry.id   AF-A0A9E6X2S5-F1
#
_cell.length_a   1.000
_cell.length_b   1.000
_cell.length_c   1.000
_cell.angle_alpha   90.00
_cell.angle_beta   90.00
_cell.angle_gamma   90.00
#
_symmetry.space_group_name_H-M   'P 1'
#
loop_
_entity.id
_entity.type
_entity.pdbx_description
1 polymer ?
#
loop_
_entity_poly.entity_id
_entity_poly.type
_entity_poly.pdbx_seq_one_letter_code
_entity_poly.pdbx_strand_id
1 'polypeptide(L)'
;MADDKPNNEAAEKPAAKKPATKAASTKAAEKPAAEKKTSTAKKAPAKAAADKAAASTSDDTVAAKPAAKKAAPKKDVAEPREQVLKVHHLRPAAGAKKDKTRVGRGEGSKGKTAGRGTKGTKARYQVRPGFQGGQLPFHMRTPKLRGFKNPFRVEYQVVNLEKLAELYPSGGDVTVADLVAKGAVRKNEKVKVLGNGDIAVKLNVAVDKVSGSAEQKIVAAGGSIK
;
A
#
# COMPACT_ATOMS: atom_id res chain seq x y z
N MET A 1 -16.13 -57.61 67.66
CA MET A 1 -17.54 -57.22 67.49
C MET A 1 -17.60 -56.43 66.21
N ALA A 2 -17.54 -57.17 65.10
CA ALA A 2 -18.69 -57.59 64.28
C ALA A 2 -18.81 -56.58 63.12
N ASP A 3 -18.21 -56.92 61.98
CA ASP A 3 -18.90 -57.42 60.76
C ASP A 3 -19.49 -56.22 59.99
N ASP A 4 -19.27 -55.98 58.70
CA ASP A 4 -19.12 -56.93 57.60
C ASP A 4 -18.49 -56.22 56.37
N LYS A 5 -17.78 -57.02 55.58
CA LYS A 5 -17.25 -56.75 54.22
C LYS A 5 -18.42 -56.85 53.20
N PRO A 6 -18.29 -56.81 51.85
CA PRO A 6 -17.13 -57.11 50.98
C PRO A 6 -16.89 -56.09 49.83
N ASN A 7 -15.66 -55.93 49.31
CA ASN A 7 -14.96 -56.77 48.30
C ASN A 7 -15.57 -56.57 46.88
N ASN A 8 -14.87 -56.48 45.74
CA ASN A 8 -13.46 -56.66 45.42
C ASN A 8 -13.23 -56.21 43.96
N GLU A 9 -11.98 -55.86 43.66
CA GLU A 9 -11.20 -56.23 42.46
C GLU A 9 -11.72 -56.13 41.02
N ALA A 10 -10.93 -55.36 40.25
CA ALA A 10 -10.13 -55.82 39.11
C ALA A 10 -10.66 -55.69 37.66
N ALA A 11 -9.66 -55.47 36.81
CA ALA A 11 -9.56 -55.82 35.39
C ALA A 11 -9.89 -54.74 34.33
N GLU A 12 -8.80 -54.10 33.89
CA GLU A 12 -8.26 -54.21 32.52
C GLU A 12 -9.01 -53.58 31.30
N LYS A 13 -8.20 -52.92 30.45
CA LYS A 13 -8.56 -52.21 29.20
C LYS A 13 -8.96 -53.19 28.08
N PRO A 14 -9.58 -52.75 26.96
CA PRO A 14 -8.80 -52.35 25.76
C PRO A 14 -9.45 -51.21 24.94
N ALA A 15 -8.70 -50.25 24.39
CA ALA A 15 -8.11 -50.17 23.05
C ALA A 15 -9.06 -49.95 21.83
N ALA A 16 -8.92 -48.75 21.23
CA ALA A 16 -8.87 -48.39 19.80
C ALA A 16 -10.08 -48.56 18.85
N LYS A 17 -10.49 -47.44 18.20
CA LYS A 17 -10.70 -47.41 16.73
C LYS A 17 -10.58 -45.99 16.13
N LYS A 18 -9.75 -45.87 15.09
CA LYS A 18 -9.57 -44.72 14.18
C LYS A 18 -10.74 -44.59 13.18
N PRO A 19 -10.93 -43.43 12.52
CA PRO A 19 -11.96 -43.18 11.50
C PRO A 19 -11.45 -43.41 10.06
N ALA A 20 -12.33 -43.88 9.19
CA ALA A 20 -12.19 -43.95 7.72
C ALA A 20 -13.62 -44.12 7.13
N THR A 21 -14.06 -43.67 5.96
CA THR A 21 -13.60 -42.81 4.85
C THR A 21 -14.79 -42.66 3.88
N LYS A 22 -14.83 -41.55 3.12
CA LYS A 22 -15.39 -41.35 1.75
C LYS A 22 -16.86 -41.72 1.43
N ALA A 23 -17.57 -40.73 0.87
CA ALA A 23 -18.27 -40.88 -0.42
C ALA A 23 -18.42 -39.51 -1.11
N ALA A 24 -18.11 -39.48 -2.41
CA ALA A 24 -18.29 -38.37 -3.33
C ALA A 24 -19.19 -38.84 -4.49
N SER A 25 -20.05 -37.96 -5.00
CA SER A 25 -20.74 -38.06 -6.30
C SER A 25 -21.13 -36.64 -6.74
N THR A 26 -20.42 -36.00 -7.70
CA THR A 26 -20.60 -36.03 -9.17
C THR A 26 -22.03 -35.77 -9.67
N LYS A 27 -22.26 -34.60 -10.28
CA LYS A 27 -22.74 -34.48 -11.67
C LYS A 27 -22.63 -33.04 -12.20
N ALA A 28 -22.04 -32.93 -13.39
CA ALA A 28 -21.99 -31.76 -14.25
C ALA A 28 -23.27 -31.65 -15.11
N ALA A 29 -23.63 -30.43 -15.51
CA ALA A 29 -24.40 -30.17 -16.73
C ALA A 29 -24.17 -28.73 -17.20
N GLU A 30 -24.07 -28.60 -18.51
CA GLU A 30 -23.47 -27.53 -19.29
C GLU A 30 -24.53 -26.55 -19.86
N LYS A 31 -24.04 -25.44 -20.41
CA LYS A 31 -24.74 -24.26 -20.97
C LYS A 31 -25.55 -24.60 -22.26
N PRO A 32 -26.37 -23.67 -22.80
CA PRO A 32 -25.81 -22.80 -23.84
C PRO A 32 -26.35 -21.35 -23.86
N ALA A 33 -25.63 -20.52 -24.61
CA ALA A 33 -25.96 -19.15 -24.98
C ALA A 33 -26.27 -19.07 -26.48
N ALA A 34 -27.20 -18.20 -26.88
CA ALA A 34 -27.44 -17.67 -28.23
C ALA A 34 -28.32 -16.40 -28.04
N GLU A 35 -28.25 -15.27 -28.75
CA GLU A 35 -27.61 -14.92 -30.01
C GLU A 35 -27.59 -13.38 -30.16
N LYS A 36 -26.64 -12.86 -30.95
CA LYS A 36 -26.56 -11.47 -31.44
C LYS A 36 -27.56 -11.27 -32.59
N LYS A 37 -28.14 -10.06 -32.71
CA LYS A 37 -28.39 -9.43 -34.02
C LYS A 37 -27.87 -7.99 -34.06
N THR A 38 -26.95 -7.81 -35.01
CA THR A 38 -26.40 -6.57 -35.57
C THR A 38 -27.27 -6.12 -36.74
N SER A 39 -27.42 -4.81 -36.95
CA SER A 39 -27.54 -4.21 -38.28
C SER A 39 -27.16 -2.71 -38.25
N THR A 40 -25.98 -2.38 -38.81
CA THR A 40 -25.75 -1.52 -40.00
C THR A 40 -25.99 -0.01 -39.79
N ALA A 41 -24.98 0.86 -39.65
CA ALA A 41 -24.01 1.34 -40.66
C ALA A 41 -24.59 2.26 -41.76
N LYS A 42 -24.30 3.58 -41.66
CA LYS A 42 -24.05 4.53 -42.77
C LYS A 42 -23.56 5.86 -42.16
N LYS A 43 -22.25 6.15 -42.14
CA LYS A 43 -21.41 6.81 -43.15
C LYS A 43 -21.87 8.22 -43.54
N ALA A 44 -21.03 9.20 -43.18
CA ALA A 44 -21.04 10.62 -43.53
C ALA A 44 -21.04 10.87 -45.06
N PRO A 45 -21.26 12.12 -45.50
CA PRO A 45 -20.09 12.96 -45.77
C PRO A 45 -20.27 14.46 -45.47
N ALA A 46 -19.12 15.13 -45.32
CA ALA A 46 -18.96 16.58 -45.31
C ALA A 46 -19.02 17.16 -46.74
N LYS A 47 -19.47 18.43 -46.89
CA LYS A 47 -18.90 19.39 -47.86
C LYS A 47 -19.36 20.85 -47.64
N ALA A 48 -18.36 21.73 -47.69
CA ALA A 48 -18.30 23.10 -48.25
C ALA A 48 -19.19 24.25 -47.71
N ALA A 49 -18.49 25.20 -47.07
CA ALA A 49 -18.30 26.60 -47.48
C ALA A 49 -19.31 27.26 -48.44
N ALA A 50 -19.85 28.41 -48.00
CA ALA A 50 -20.15 29.55 -48.85
C ALA A 50 -20.10 30.86 -48.02
N ASP A 51 -19.19 31.74 -48.41
CA ASP A 51 -19.12 33.15 -48.05
C ASP A 51 -20.41 33.91 -48.41
N LYS A 52 -20.73 34.94 -47.62
CA LYS A 52 -21.34 36.18 -48.13
C LYS A 52 -21.01 37.35 -47.20
N ALA A 53 -20.14 38.21 -47.70
CA ALA A 53 -19.92 39.57 -47.25
C ALA A 53 -20.90 40.53 -47.95
N ALA A 54 -21.37 41.54 -47.21
CA ALA A 54 -21.69 42.92 -47.63
C ALA A 54 -22.46 43.57 -46.46
N ALA A 55 -21.78 44.34 -45.60
CA ALA A 55 -21.52 45.78 -45.75
C ALA A 55 -22.72 46.65 -45.33
N SER A 56 -22.62 47.26 -44.15
CA SER A 56 -23.06 48.63 -43.93
C SER A 56 -22.08 49.34 -42.99
N THR A 57 -21.51 50.38 -43.56
CA THR A 57 -20.61 51.39 -43.01
C THR A 57 -21.31 52.28 -41.99
N SER A 58 -20.60 52.66 -40.93
CA SER A 58 -20.57 54.04 -40.43
C SER A 58 -19.39 54.19 -39.49
N ASP A 59 -18.42 54.96 -39.97
CA ASP A 59 -17.37 55.59 -39.18
C ASP A 59 -17.96 56.41 -38.04
N ASP A 60 -17.32 56.36 -36.86
CA ASP A 60 -17.05 57.61 -36.15
C ASP A 60 -15.79 57.47 -35.29
N THR A 61 -14.78 58.16 -35.78
CA THR A 61 -13.45 58.38 -35.20
C THR A 61 -13.53 59.37 -34.05
N VAL A 62 -13.02 59.02 -32.85
CA VAL A 62 -12.50 60.04 -31.92
C VAL A 62 -11.26 59.54 -31.16
N ALA A 63 -10.14 60.15 -31.56
CA ALA A 63 -8.98 60.54 -30.77
C ALA A 63 -8.16 59.47 -30.01
N ALA A 64 -7.11 59.02 -30.71
CA ALA A 64 -5.92 58.43 -30.11
C ALA A 64 -5.18 59.45 -29.22
N LYS A 65 -5.01 59.09 -27.94
CA LYS A 65 -4.06 59.73 -27.00
C LYS A 65 -2.68 59.06 -27.20
N PRO A 66 -1.57 59.81 -27.34
CA PRO A 66 -0.30 59.22 -27.73
C PRO A 66 0.30 58.40 -26.57
N ALA A 67 0.82 57.23 -26.92
CA ALA A 67 1.49 56.31 -26.01
C ALA A 67 2.75 56.95 -25.41
N ALA A 68 2.84 56.96 -24.07
CA ALA A 68 4.05 57.30 -23.35
C ALA A 68 5.14 56.27 -23.68
N LYS A 69 6.29 56.78 -24.12
CA LYS A 69 7.54 56.05 -24.40
C LYS A 69 7.89 55.11 -23.25
N LYS A 70 7.98 53.81 -23.55
CA LYS A 70 8.53 52.77 -22.67
C LYS A 70 10.03 53.07 -22.46
N ALA A 71 10.42 53.47 -21.25
CA ALA A 71 11.83 53.57 -20.88
C ALA A 71 12.48 52.17 -20.93
N ALA A 72 13.56 52.04 -21.68
CA ALA A 72 14.37 50.83 -21.73
C ALA A 72 15.00 50.57 -20.35
N PRO A 73 15.04 49.32 -19.86
CA PRO A 73 15.73 49.02 -18.60
C PRO A 73 17.24 49.11 -18.83
N LYS A 74 17.90 50.05 -18.13
CA LYS A 74 19.36 50.08 -18.01
C LYS A 74 19.79 48.79 -17.32
N LYS A 75 20.61 48.00 -18.01
CA LYS A 75 21.31 46.85 -17.44
C LYS A 75 22.54 47.38 -16.70
N ASP A 76 22.42 47.54 -15.39
CA ASP A 76 23.59 47.68 -14.53
C ASP A 76 24.20 46.29 -14.35
N VAL A 77 25.35 46.08 -14.97
CA VAL A 77 26.17 44.88 -14.85
C VAL A 77 26.91 44.98 -13.53
N ALA A 78 26.47 44.22 -12.52
CA ALA A 78 27.12 44.13 -11.22
C ALA A 78 27.87 42.79 -11.10
N GLU A 79 29.17 42.89 -10.90
CA GLU A 79 30.14 41.84 -10.58
C GLU A 79 29.61 40.80 -9.55
N PRO A 80 30.02 39.52 -9.65
CA PRO A 80 29.47 38.43 -8.84
C PRO A 80 29.93 38.53 -7.39
N ARG A 81 29.14 39.20 -6.55
CA ARG A 81 29.29 39.14 -5.09
C ARG A 81 28.98 37.72 -4.64
N GLU A 82 29.91 37.10 -3.91
CA GLU A 82 29.72 35.79 -3.29
C GLU A 82 28.33 35.72 -2.66
N GLN A 83 27.52 34.80 -3.17
CA GLN A 83 26.09 34.78 -2.92
C GLN A 83 25.82 34.11 -1.57
N VAL A 84 26.13 34.81 -0.48
CA VAL A 84 25.80 34.38 0.87
C VAL A 84 24.29 34.13 0.92
N LEU A 85 23.92 32.91 1.31
CA LEU A 85 22.54 32.46 1.33
C LEU A 85 21.78 33.22 2.42
N LYS A 86 20.89 34.12 2.01
CA LYS A 86 20.03 34.91 2.90
C LYS A 86 18.64 34.31 2.93
N VAL A 87 17.85 34.66 3.94
CA VAL A 87 16.49 34.11 4.15
C VAL A 87 15.60 34.24 2.91
N HIS A 88 15.70 35.33 2.15
CA HIS A 88 14.91 35.58 0.93
C HIS A 88 15.38 34.79 -0.31
N HIS A 89 16.50 34.07 -0.24
CA HIS A 89 16.97 33.17 -1.30
C HIS A 89 16.34 31.77 -1.19
N LEU A 90 15.77 31.41 -0.04
CA LEU A 90 15.13 30.12 0.18
C LEU A 90 13.80 30.04 -0.59
N ARG A 91 13.73 29.11 -1.54
CA ARG A 91 12.49 28.74 -2.24
C ARG A 91 12.24 27.25 -2.06
N PRO A 92 10.97 26.82 -1.93
CA PRO A 92 10.66 25.39 -1.92
C PRO A 92 11.07 24.75 -3.26
N ALA A 93 11.43 23.47 -3.22
CA ALA A 93 11.65 22.69 -4.44
C ALA A 93 10.40 22.73 -5.34
N ALA A 94 10.61 22.72 -6.66
CA ALA A 94 9.50 22.77 -7.62
C ALA A 94 8.49 21.64 -7.34
N GLY A 95 7.22 22.01 -7.17
CA GLY A 95 6.14 21.07 -6.87
C GLY A 95 5.99 20.64 -5.41
N ALA A 96 6.89 21.04 -4.50
CA ALA A 96 6.80 20.71 -3.06
C ALA A 96 5.58 21.35 -2.38
N LYS A 97 5.12 22.49 -2.89
CA LYS A 97 3.88 23.15 -2.46
C LYS A 97 2.93 23.22 -3.65
N LYS A 98 1.72 22.68 -3.46
CA LYS A 98 0.61 22.79 -4.40
C LYS A 98 -0.46 23.68 -3.81
N ASP A 99 -0.98 24.59 -4.63
CA ASP A 99 -2.03 25.50 -4.19
C ASP A 99 -3.32 24.74 -3.88
N LYS A 100 -3.93 25.07 -2.74
CA LYS A 100 -5.18 24.44 -2.31
C LYS A 100 -6.34 25.01 -3.11
N THR A 101 -7.12 24.16 -3.77
CA THR A 101 -8.38 24.58 -4.38
C THR A 101 -9.37 25.04 -3.30
N ARG A 102 -9.67 26.34 -3.28
CA ARG A 102 -10.69 26.93 -2.39
C ARG A 102 -12.05 26.82 -3.06
N VAL A 103 -12.87 25.90 -2.56
CA VAL A 103 -14.23 25.65 -3.08
C VAL A 103 -15.21 26.75 -2.64
N GLY A 104 -16.26 26.97 -3.41
CA GLY A 104 -17.27 28.02 -3.18
C GLY A 104 -16.73 29.43 -3.39
N ARG A 105 -15.82 29.64 -4.35
CA ARG A 105 -15.22 30.95 -4.66
C ARG A 105 -15.31 31.24 -6.16
N GLY A 106 -16.47 31.74 -6.60
CA GLY A 106 -16.75 32.08 -8.00
C GLY A 106 -16.92 30.86 -8.91
N GLU A 107 -17.40 31.10 -10.13
CA GLU A 107 -17.73 30.04 -11.09
C GLU A 107 -16.51 29.40 -11.76
N GLY A 108 -15.40 30.13 -11.89
CA GLY A 108 -14.14 29.59 -12.44
C GLY A 108 -13.40 28.59 -11.53
N SER A 109 -13.81 28.48 -10.26
CA SER A 109 -13.37 27.43 -9.33
C SER A 109 -14.46 26.36 -9.19
N LYS A 110 -14.38 25.49 -8.19
CA LYS A 110 -15.51 24.70 -7.73
C LYS A 110 -16.56 25.64 -7.11
N GLY A 111 -17.40 26.26 -7.95
CA GLY A 111 -18.32 27.33 -7.61
C GLY A 111 -19.53 26.91 -6.77
N LYS A 112 -20.75 27.26 -7.23
CA LYS A 112 -22.01 27.19 -6.49
C LYS A 112 -22.24 25.90 -5.67
N THR A 113 -21.90 24.74 -6.21
CA THR A 113 -22.13 23.43 -5.55
C THR A 113 -20.91 22.87 -4.82
N ALA A 114 -19.75 23.54 -4.91
CA ALA A 114 -18.48 23.08 -4.34
C ALA A 114 -18.09 21.62 -4.72
N GLY A 115 -18.62 21.08 -5.83
CA GLY A 115 -18.42 19.70 -6.26
C GLY A 115 -19.35 18.66 -5.61
N ARG A 116 -20.38 19.08 -4.87
CA ARG A 116 -21.35 18.18 -4.20
C ARG A 116 -22.61 17.86 -5.02
N GLY A 117 -22.72 18.39 -6.24
CA GLY A 117 -23.93 18.25 -7.08
C GLY A 117 -25.07 19.14 -6.62
N THR A 118 -26.31 18.84 -7.03
CA THR A 118 -27.47 19.74 -6.84
C THR A 118 -28.24 19.48 -5.55
N LYS A 119 -28.81 18.29 -5.38
CA LYS A 119 -29.69 17.91 -4.27
C LYS A 119 -29.35 16.51 -3.76
N GLY A 120 -30.00 16.10 -2.66
CA GLY A 120 -29.84 14.77 -2.06
C GLY A 120 -28.91 14.75 -0.85
N THR A 121 -28.80 13.58 -0.21
CA THR A 121 -28.08 13.43 1.06
C THR A 121 -26.61 13.81 0.94
N LYS A 122 -25.92 13.49 -0.17
CA LYS A 122 -24.50 13.84 -0.39
C LYS A 122 -24.27 15.35 -0.65
N ALA A 123 -25.31 16.08 -1.06
CA ALA A 123 -25.23 17.53 -1.21
C ALA A 123 -25.29 18.24 0.15
N ARG A 124 -26.17 17.76 1.04
CA ARG A 124 -26.44 18.35 2.37
C ARG A 124 -25.51 17.80 3.47
N TYR A 125 -25.21 16.52 3.43
CA TYR A 125 -24.51 15.74 4.47
C TYR A 125 -23.58 14.68 3.87
N GLN A 126 -23.01 13.84 4.73
CA GLN A 126 -22.15 12.72 4.38
C GLN A 126 -22.85 11.41 4.74
N VAL A 127 -22.66 10.40 3.90
CA VAL A 127 -23.13 9.04 4.17
C VAL A 127 -22.01 8.25 4.83
N ARG A 128 -22.34 7.48 5.87
CA ARG A 128 -21.37 6.68 6.62
C ARG A 128 -20.65 5.66 5.70
N PRO A 129 -19.32 5.53 5.79
CA PRO A 129 -18.59 4.46 5.10
C PRO A 129 -19.11 3.08 5.50
N GLY A 130 -19.44 2.25 4.51
CA GLY A 130 -19.96 0.89 4.71
C GLY A 130 -21.48 0.74 4.57
N PHE A 131 -22.25 1.83 4.45
CA PHE A 131 -23.68 1.76 4.13
C PHE A 131 -23.91 1.51 2.63
N GLN A 132 -24.67 0.47 2.28
CA GLN A 132 -24.93 0.04 0.89
C GLN A 132 -26.40 0.26 0.49
N GLY A 133 -26.98 1.43 0.81
CA GLY A 133 -28.30 1.81 0.31
C GLY A 133 -29.47 1.02 0.88
N GLY A 134 -29.30 0.40 2.06
CA GLY A 134 -30.33 -0.43 2.71
C GLY A 134 -30.10 -1.93 2.55
N GLN A 135 -29.20 -2.37 1.67
CA GLN A 135 -28.79 -3.77 1.61
C GLN A 135 -27.86 -4.12 2.77
N LEU A 136 -27.87 -5.39 3.20
CA LEU A 136 -26.96 -5.90 4.24
C LEU A 136 -25.50 -5.57 3.86
N PRO A 137 -24.73 -4.84 4.70
CA PRO A 137 -23.36 -4.45 4.36
C PRO A 137 -22.41 -5.63 4.15
N PHE A 138 -21.39 -5.46 3.31
CA PHE A 138 -20.42 -6.51 2.99
C PHE A 138 -19.75 -7.13 4.24
N HIS A 139 -19.37 -6.30 5.22
CA HIS A 139 -18.74 -6.75 6.47
C HIS A 139 -19.67 -7.61 7.36
N MET A 140 -20.98 -7.62 7.08
CA MET A 140 -21.95 -8.51 7.72
C MET A 140 -22.28 -9.75 6.89
N ARG A 141 -22.08 -9.69 5.56
CA ARG A 141 -22.29 -10.86 4.67
C ARG A 141 -21.17 -11.88 4.79
N THR A 142 -19.94 -11.40 4.89
CA THR A 142 -18.78 -12.29 4.97
C THR A 142 -18.68 -12.91 6.36
N PRO A 143 -18.43 -14.23 6.47
CA PRO A 143 -18.16 -14.83 7.77
C PRO A 143 -16.91 -14.23 8.40
N LYS A 144 -16.88 -14.16 9.73
CA LYS A 144 -15.69 -13.72 10.46
C LYS A 144 -14.52 -14.68 10.19
N LEU A 145 -13.31 -14.12 10.11
CA LEU A 145 -12.08 -14.90 10.06
C LEU A 145 -12.03 -15.84 11.27
N ARG A 146 -11.52 -17.05 11.04
CA ARG A 146 -11.48 -18.11 12.04
C ARG A 146 -10.36 -17.88 13.05
N GLY A 147 -10.51 -18.46 14.23
CA GLY A 147 -9.50 -18.44 15.30
C GLY A 147 -9.53 -17.20 16.18
N PHE A 148 -8.49 -17.06 17.00
CA PHE A 148 -8.26 -15.92 17.90
C PHE A 148 -6.80 -15.49 17.81
N LYS A 149 -6.51 -14.23 18.17
CA LYS A 149 -5.13 -13.76 18.29
C LYS A 149 -4.62 -14.16 19.68
N ASN A 150 -3.69 -15.12 19.76
CA ASN A 150 -3.07 -15.52 21.01
C ASN A 150 -2.25 -14.36 21.62
N PRO A 151 -2.62 -13.82 22.80
CA PRO A 151 -1.87 -12.75 23.45
C PRO A 151 -0.45 -13.14 23.88
N PHE A 152 -0.23 -14.44 24.14
CA PHE A 152 1.06 -14.97 24.59
C PHE A 152 1.96 -15.44 23.44
N ARG A 153 1.60 -15.11 22.18
CA ARG A 153 2.46 -15.43 21.03
C ARG A 153 3.77 -14.67 21.14
N VAL A 154 4.87 -15.41 21.30
CA VAL A 154 6.22 -14.84 21.20
C VAL A 154 6.55 -14.64 19.72
N GLU A 155 6.57 -13.38 19.29
CA GLU A 155 6.97 -12.98 17.94
C GLU A 155 8.49 -12.83 17.88
N TYR A 156 9.08 -13.36 16.80
CA TYR A 156 10.52 -13.24 16.52
C TYR A 156 10.70 -12.41 15.27
N GLN A 157 11.67 -11.50 15.32
CA GLN A 157 12.18 -10.79 14.17
C GLN A 157 13.14 -11.70 13.40
N VAL A 158 12.95 -11.79 12.09
CA VAL A 158 13.68 -12.75 11.25
C VAL A 158 14.90 -12.10 10.58
N VAL A 159 16.00 -12.84 10.54
CA VAL A 159 17.21 -12.48 9.78
C VAL A 159 17.63 -13.67 8.93
N ASN A 160 17.83 -13.46 7.63
CA ASN A 160 18.26 -14.51 6.70
C ASN A 160 19.79 -14.52 6.56
N LEU A 161 20.36 -15.65 6.16
CA LEU A 161 21.80 -15.79 5.92
C LEU A 161 22.31 -14.85 4.82
N GLU A 162 21.50 -14.58 3.78
CA GLU A 162 21.86 -13.61 2.71
C GLU A 162 22.24 -12.24 3.29
N LYS A 163 21.40 -11.72 4.20
CA LYS A 163 21.66 -10.45 4.86
C LYS A 163 22.86 -10.51 5.79
N LEU A 164 23.11 -11.66 6.42
CA LEU A 164 24.30 -11.81 7.25
C LEU A 164 25.58 -11.83 6.41
N ALA A 165 25.56 -12.44 5.23
CA ALA A 165 26.68 -12.43 4.31
C ALA A 165 27.02 -11.01 3.83
N GLU A 166 26.01 -10.19 3.52
CA GLU A 166 26.19 -8.78 3.15
C GLU A 166 26.74 -7.92 4.30
N LEU A 167 26.24 -8.15 5.53
CA LEU A 167 26.60 -7.35 6.70
C LEU A 167 27.93 -7.76 7.34
N TYR A 168 28.39 -8.98 7.08
CA TYR A 168 29.62 -9.55 7.64
C TYR A 168 30.49 -10.19 6.54
N PRO A 169 31.03 -9.40 5.59
CA PRO A 169 31.87 -9.93 4.52
C PRO A 169 33.18 -10.55 5.03
N SER A 170 33.73 -10.04 6.13
CA SER A 170 34.95 -10.56 6.79
C SER A 170 34.67 -11.66 7.82
N GLY A 171 33.39 -11.93 8.10
CA GLY A 171 32.98 -12.80 9.19
C GLY A 171 33.08 -12.14 10.56
N GLY A 172 32.77 -12.91 11.59
CA GLY A 172 32.83 -12.46 12.98
C GLY A 172 31.67 -12.93 13.85
N ASP A 173 31.58 -12.31 15.02
CA ASP A 173 30.51 -12.55 15.98
C ASP A 173 29.24 -11.80 15.59
N VAL A 174 28.12 -12.50 15.61
CA VAL A 174 26.78 -11.98 15.31
C VAL A 174 25.97 -12.05 16.58
N THR A 175 26.02 -10.98 17.38
CA THR A 175 25.16 -10.83 18.56
C THR A 175 23.92 -10.01 18.23
N VAL A 176 22.89 -10.10 19.08
CA VAL A 176 21.69 -9.26 18.96
C VAL A 176 22.03 -7.77 19.01
N ALA A 177 23.03 -7.37 19.81
CA ALA A 177 23.47 -5.98 19.90
C ALA A 177 24.11 -5.50 18.58
N ASP A 178 24.93 -6.34 17.94
CA ASP A 178 25.60 -6.01 16.67
C ASP A 178 24.60 -5.94 15.51
N LEU A 179 23.61 -6.84 15.51
CA LEU A 179 22.51 -6.80 14.53
C LEU A 179 21.68 -5.52 14.63
N VAL A 180 21.49 -5.01 15.85
CA VAL A 180 20.84 -3.71 16.07
C VAL A 180 21.73 -2.56 15.60
N ALA A 181 23.03 -2.60 15.91
CA ALA A 181 23.98 -1.55 15.50
C ALA A 181 24.07 -1.42 13.97
N LYS A 182 24.02 -2.56 13.27
CA LYS A 182 24.01 -2.62 11.79
C LYS A 182 22.62 -2.39 11.18
N GLY A 183 21.58 -2.18 11.99
CA GLY A 183 20.21 -1.90 11.51
C GLY A 183 19.48 -3.11 10.92
N ALA A 184 19.97 -4.33 11.15
CA ALA A 184 19.33 -5.56 10.68
C ALA A 184 18.06 -5.91 11.49
N VAL A 185 18.06 -5.55 12.78
CA VAL A 185 17.00 -5.88 13.73
C VAL A 185 16.64 -4.65 14.58
N ARG A 186 15.40 -4.61 15.07
CA ARG A 186 14.92 -3.58 16.00
C ARG A 186 15.38 -3.87 17.43
N LYS A 187 15.49 -2.81 18.24
CA LYS A 187 15.80 -2.94 19.67
C LYS A 187 14.66 -3.66 20.40
N ASN A 188 14.99 -4.47 21.42
CA ASN A 188 14.06 -5.16 22.32
C ASN A 188 13.12 -6.20 21.68
N GLU A 189 13.41 -6.67 20.48
CA GLU A 189 12.69 -7.77 19.83
C GLU A 189 13.54 -9.04 19.85
N LYS A 190 12.91 -10.21 20.02
CA LYS A 190 13.61 -11.51 19.95
C LYS A 190 13.97 -11.84 18.52
N VAL A 191 15.11 -12.48 18.29
CA VAL A 191 15.66 -12.71 16.95
C VAL A 191 15.67 -14.17 16.58
N LYS A 192 15.21 -14.48 15.36
CA LYS A 192 15.33 -15.81 14.78
C LYS A 192 16.10 -15.77 13.46
N VAL A 193 17.16 -16.58 13.34
CA VAL A 193 17.92 -16.73 12.09
C VAL A 193 17.33 -17.82 11.22
N LEU A 194 17.15 -17.53 9.93
CA LEU A 194 16.57 -18.42 8.91
C LEU A 194 17.57 -18.75 7.79
N GLY A 195 17.51 -19.97 7.26
CA GLY A 195 18.49 -20.54 6.32
C GLY A 195 18.35 -20.15 4.85
N ASN A 196 17.71 -19.02 4.55
CA ASN A 196 17.62 -18.52 3.17
C ASN A 196 18.95 -17.86 2.78
N GLY A 197 19.50 -18.25 1.63
CA GLY A 197 20.84 -17.89 1.16
C GLY A 197 21.93 -18.86 1.57
N ASP A 198 23.10 -18.64 0.99
CA ASP A 198 24.31 -19.39 1.29
C ASP A 198 25.33 -18.49 1.96
N ILE A 199 26.15 -19.12 2.79
CA ILE A 199 27.12 -18.43 3.61
C ILE A 199 28.47 -19.09 3.42
N ALA A 200 29.41 -18.34 2.85
CA ALA A 200 30.79 -18.77 2.68
C ALA A 200 31.68 -18.35 3.86
N VAL A 201 31.14 -17.51 4.74
CA VAL A 201 31.89 -16.80 5.77
C VAL A 201 31.64 -17.44 7.14
N LYS A 202 32.70 -17.58 7.93
CA LYS A 202 32.62 -18.10 9.30
C LYS A 202 31.94 -17.07 10.21
N LEU A 203 30.77 -17.43 10.75
CA LEU A 203 30.02 -16.62 11.71
C LEU A 203 29.84 -17.35 13.04
N ASN A 204 29.98 -16.61 14.13
CA ASN A 204 29.58 -17.08 15.46
C ASN A 204 28.26 -16.40 15.83
N VAL A 205 27.15 -17.14 15.74
CA VAL A 205 25.81 -16.57 15.88
C VAL A 205 25.31 -16.75 17.31
N ALA A 206 25.05 -15.66 18.02
CA ALA A 206 24.47 -15.62 19.36
C ALA A 206 23.10 -14.92 19.32
N VAL A 207 22.02 -15.70 19.18
CA VAL A 207 20.64 -15.22 18.96
C VAL A 207 19.63 -16.11 19.69
N ASP A 208 18.38 -15.64 19.87
CA ASP A 208 17.38 -16.40 20.64
C ASP A 208 17.02 -17.76 20.00
N LYS A 209 16.90 -17.81 18.65
CA LYS A 209 16.57 -19.05 17.92
C LYS A 209 17.22 -19.11 16.55
N VAL A 210 17.53 -20.33 16.11
CA VAL A 210 17.97 -20.61 14.74
C VAL A 210 17.02 -21.65 14.12
N SER A 211 16.84 -21.64 12.80
CA SER A 211 16.14 -22.72 12.10
C SER A 211 17.12 -23.84 11.74
N GLY A 212 16.70 -25.10 11.77
CA GLY A 212 17.58 -26.23 11.44
C GLY A 212 18.32 -26.11 10.09
N SER A 213 17.69 -25.52 9.06
CA SER A 213 18.36 -25.24 7.78
C SER A 213 19.47 -24.18 7.88
N ALA A 214 19.32 -23.19 8.76
CA ALA A 214 20.37 -22.22 9.04
C ALA A 214 21.49 -22.86 9.86
N GLU A 215 21.16 -23.69 10.84
CA GLU A 215 22.15 -24.39 11.67
C GLU A 215 23.10 -25.21 10.80
N GLN A 216 22.54 -26.03 9.90
CA GLN A 216 23.32 -26.85 8.96
C GLN A 216 24.26 -26.01 8.09
N LYS A 217 23.78 -24.90 7.53
CA LYS A 217 24.57 -24.03 6.65
C LYS A 217 25.66 -23.27 7.41
N ILE A 218 25.37 -22.79 8.62
CA ILE A 218 26.34 -22.10 9.47
C ILE A 218 27.45 -23.07 9.91
N VAL A 219 27.09 -24.29 10.31
CA VAL A 219 28.07 -25.32 10.68
C VAL A 219 28.89 -25.78 9.47
N ALA A 220 28.28 -25.91 8.29
CA ALA A 220 28.99 -26.22 7.04
C ALA A 220 30.02 -25.14 6.65
N ALA A 221 29.73 -23.87 6.95
CA ALA A 221 30.68 -22.76 6.80
C ALA A 221 31.73 -22.68 7.94
N GLY A 222 31.74 -23.65 8.87
CA GLY A 222 32.66 -23.70 10.00
C GLY A 222 32.35 -22.69 11.12
N GLY A 223 31.13 -22.16 11.14
CA GLY A 223 30.61 -21.25 12.16
C GLY A 223 30.17 -21.96 13.45
N SER A 224 29.87 -21.17 14.49
CA SER A 224 29.34 -21.66 15.76
C SER A 224 28.02 -21.00 16.11
N ILE A 225 27.18 -21.69 16.89
CA ILE A 225 25.83 -21.23 17.27
C ILE A 225 25.76 -21.28 18.80
N LYS A 226 25.31 -20.18 19.41
CA LYS A 226 25.17 -19.99 20.86
C LYS A 226 23.78 -19.48 21.21
#